data_AF-D3EEI7-F1
#
_entry.id   AF-D3EEI7-F1
#
_cell.length_a   1.000
_cell.length_b   1.000
_cell.length_c   1.000
_cell.angle_alpha   90.00
_cell.angle_beta   90.00
_cell.angle_gamma   90.00
#
_symmetry.space_group_name_H-M   'P 1'
#
loop_
_entity.id
_entity.type
_entity.pdbx_description
1 polymer ?
#
loop_
_entity_poly.entity_id
_entity_poly.type
_entity_poly.pdbx_seq_one_letter_code
_entity_poly.pdbx_strand_id
1 'polypeptide(L)' 'MTQISRERLENLFREVNASWSFEDSALSAHEKDLLFQRLLGDLTDEDYNKAIMEFISSLS' A
#
# COMPACT_ATOMS: atom_id res chain seq x y z
N MET A 1 -14.37 -11.21 -6.42
CA MET A 1 -13.59 -10.11 -5.81
C MET A 1 -13.32 -9.10 -6.91
N THR A 2 -13.68 -7.85 -6.71
CA THR A 2 -13.51 -6.78 -7.71
C THR A 2 -12.02 -6.48 -7.81
N GLN A 3 -11.36 -6.88 -8.90
CA GLN A 3 -9.98 -6.50 -9.17
C GLN A 3 -9.91 -4.96 -9.21
N ILE A 4 -9.27 -4.36 -8.21
CA ILE A 4 -9.02 -2.92 -8.19
C ILE A 4 -7.93 -2.59 -9.22
N SER A 5 -8.12 -1.54 -10.01
CA SER A 5 -7.07 -1.06 -10.91
C SER A 5 -6.04 -0.22 -10.16
N ARG A 6 -4.81 -0.16 -10.66
CA ARG A 6 -3.75 0.69 -10.06
C ARG A 6 -4.15 2.16 -9.98
N GLU A 7 -4.81 2.68 -11.01
CA GLU A 7 -5.34 4.04 -11.03
C GLU A 7 -6.37 4.26 -9.91
N ARG A 8 -7.24 3.28 -9.65
CA ARG A 8 -8.22 3.36 -8.57
C ARG A 8 -7.57 3.28 -7.19
N LEU A 9 -6.49 2.53 -7.04
CA LEU A 9 -5.70 2.52 -5.81
C LEU A 9 -5.09 3.91 -5.55
N GLU A 10 -4.46 4.52 -6.55
CA GLU A 10 -3.85 5.86 -6.41
C GLU A 10 -4.89 6.93 -6.08
N ASN A 11 -6.08 6.87 -6.71
CA ASN A 11 -7.17 7.78 -6.38
C ASN A 11 -7.66 7.60 -4.95
N LEU A 12 -7.85 6.36 -4.49
CA LEU A 12 -8.23 6.08 -3.10
C LEU A 12 -7.16 6.54 -2.11
N PHE A 13 -5.88 6.32 -2.42
CA PHE A 13 -4.78 6.81 -1.58
C PHE A 13 -4.79 8.33 -1.48
N ARG A 14 -4.99 9.01 -2.60
CA ARG A 14 -5.06 10.46 -2.64
C ARG A 14 -6.26 10.97 -1.84
N GLU A 15 -7.43 10.36 -1.98
CA GLU A 15 -8.65 10.71 -1.24
C GLU A 15 -8.48 10.50 0.27
N VAL A 16 -7.92 9.36 0.70
CA VAL A 16 -7.70 9.05 2.12
C VAL A 16 -6.65 9.97 2.73
N ASN A 17 -5.50 10.16 2.08
CA ASN A 17 -4.45 11.04 2.58
C ASN A 17 -4.90 12.50 2.65
N ALA A 18 -5.64 12.98 1.64
CA ALA A 18 -6.20 14.33 1.64
C ALA A 18 -7.27 14.51 2.73
N SER A 19 -8.10 13.49 2.98
CA SER A 19 -9.15 13.55 3.99
C SER A 19 -8.62 13.53 5.43
N TRP A 20 -7.45 12.96 5.65
CA TRP A 20 -6.88 12.79 6.99
C TRP A 20 -5.76 13.80 7.30
N SER A 21 -5.55 14.80 6.44
CA SER A 21 -4.45 15.78 6.55
C SER A 21 -3.06 15.14 6.66
N PHE A 22 -2.91 13.89 6.19
CA PHE A 22 -1.66 13.15 6.16
C PHE A 22 -0.96 13.33 4.80
N GLU A 23 -0.86 14.58 4.33
CA GLU A 23 -0.21 14.88 3.05
C GLU A 23 1.26 14.41 3.04
N ASP A 24 1.92 14.38 4.22
CA ASP A 24 3.31 13.94 4.39
C ASP A 24 3.48 12.46 4.76
N SER A 25 2.42 11.71 5.10
CA SER A 25 2.50 10.27 5.43
C SER A 25 2.16 9.38 4.23
N ALA A 26 2.61 9.78 3.05
CA ALA A 26 2.41 8.99 1.85
C ALA A 26 3.26 7.71 1.92
N LEU A 27 2.61 6.54 1.77
CA LEU A 27 3.32 5.30 1.48
C LEU A 27 4.26 5.53 0.28
N SER A 28 5.48 5.04 0.40
CA SER A 28 6.44 4.99 -0.68
C SER A 28 5.88 4.18 -1.86
N ALA A 29 6.48 4.37 -3.05
CA ALA A 29 6.09 3.60 -4.23
C ALA A 29 6.17 2.08 -3.99
N HIS A 30 7.14 1.63 -3.18
CA HIS A 30 7.30 0.22 -2.84
C HIS A 30 6.18 -0.30 -1.92
N GLU A 31 5.81 0.47 -0.89
CA GLU A 31 4.71 0.09 0.01
C GLU A 31 3.36 0.08 -0.71
N LYS A 32 3.14 1.01 -1.65
CA LYS A 32 1.96 1.00 -2.52
C LYS A 32 1.91 -0.24 -3.43
N ASP A 33 3.05 -0.68 -3.93
CA ASP A 33 3.16 -1.90 -4.75
C ASP A 33 2.79 -3.16 -3.94
N LEU A 34 3.31 -3.30 -2.72
CA LEU A 34 2.97 -4.40 -1.82
C LEU A 34 1.48 -4.42 -1.47
N LEU A 35 0.90 -3.24 -1.19
CA LEU A 35 -0.52 -3.13 -0.89
C LEU A 35 -1.39 -3.46 -2.11
N PHE A 36 -0.96 -3.07 -3.32
CA PHE A 36 -1.65 -3.42 -4.55
C PHE A 36 -1.68 -4.94 -4.78
N GLN A 37 -0.54 -5.62 -4.61
CA GLN A 37 -0.44 -7.07 -4.72
C GLN A 37 -1.33 -7.77 -3.68
N ARG A 38 -1.38 -7.27 -2.44
CA ARG A 38 -2.32 -7.76 -1.41
C ARG A 38 -3.78 -7.61 -1.85
N LEU A 39 -4.15 -6.45 -2.40
CA LEU A 39 -5.53 -6.20 -2.85
C LEU A 39 -5.95 -7.05 -4.06
N LEU A 40 -4.99 -7.46 -4.89
CA LEU A 40 -5.22 -8.42 -5.97
C LEU A 40 -5.31 -9.87 -5.48
N GLY A 41 -4.93 -10.14 -4.23
CA GLY A 41 -4.82 -11.48 -3.67
C GLY A 41 -3.54 -12.21 -4.06
N ASP A 42 -2.57 -11.51 -4.66
CA ASP A 42 -1.25 -12.03 -5.02
C ASP A 42 -0.35 -12.18 -3.77
N LEU A 43 -0.63 -11.42 -2.71
CA LEU A 43 -0.02 -11.55 -1.38
C LEU A 43 -1.06 -11.95 -0.35
N THR A 44 -0.69 -12.90 0.51
CA THR A 44 -1.44 -13.17 1.74
C THR A 44 -1.21 -12.04 2.75
N ASP A 45 -2.06 -11.97 3.78
CA ASP A 45 -1.88 -11.01 4.88
C ASP A 45 -0.55 -11.24 5.62
N GLU A 46 -0.12 -12.50 5.78
CA GLU A 46 1.18 -12.83 6.40
C GLU A 46 2.36 -12.38 5.54
N ASP A 47 2.33 -12.65 4.23
CA ASP A 47 3.40 -12.27 3.32
C ASP A 47 3.52 -10.75 3.18
N TYR A 48 2.38 -10.04 3.12
CA TYR A 48 2.34 -8.59 3.13
C TYR A 48 2.96 -8.02 4.40
N ASN A 49 2.56 -8.52 5.58
CA ASN A 49 3.10 -8.05 6.86
C ASN A 49 4.61 -8.31 6.95
N LYS A 50 5.06 -9.47 6.50
CA LYS A 50 6.48 -9.80 6.47
C LYS A 50 7.26 -8.86 5.55
N ALA A 51 6.79 -8.63 4.33
CA ALA A 51 7.44 -7.74 3.37
C ALA A 51 7.52 -6.30 3.89
N ILE A 52 6.46 -5.79 4.53
CA ILE A 52 6.47 -4.46 5.15
C ILE A 52 7.45 -4.40 6.33
N MET A 53 7.49 -5.41 7.20
CA MET A 53 8.44 -5.41 8.33
C MET A 53 9.91 -5.51 7.88
N GLU A 54 10.19 -6.34 6.87
CA GLU A 54 11.53 -6.44 6.27
C GLU A 54 11.94 -5.11 5.63
N PHE A 55 11.03 -4.45 4.92
CA PHE A 55 11.27 -3.13 4.35
C PHE A 55 11.59 -2.09 5.43
N ILE A 56 10.78 -1.99 6.49
CA ILE A 56 11.02 -1.07 7.61
C ILE A 56 12.36 -1.37 8.29
N SER A 57 12.69 -2.64 8.49
CA SER A 57 13.97 -3.06 9.11
C SER A 57 15.18 -2.76 8.21
N SER A 58 14.99 -2.65 6.89
CA SER A 58 16.06 -2.29 5.96
C SER A 58 16.38 -0.80 5.93
N LEU A 59 15.50 0.04 6.50
CA LEU A 59 15.67 1.50 6.59
C LEU A 59 16.34 1.96 7.90
N SER A 60 16.51 1.04 8.87
CA SER A 60 17.16 1.28 10.18
C SER A 60 18.61 0.82 10.20
#